data_AF-B9VTT1-F1
#
_entry.id   AF-B9VTT1-F1
#
_cell.length_a   1.000
_cell.length_b   1.000
_cell.length_c   1.000
_cell.angle_alpha   90.00
_cell.angle_beta   90.00
_cell.angle_gamma   90.00
#
_symmetry.space_group_name_H-M   'P 1'
#
loop_
_entity.id
_entity.type
_entity.pdbx_description
1 polymer ?
#
loop_
_entity_poly.entity_id
_entity_poly.type
_entity_poly.pdbx_seq_one_letter_code
_entity_poly.pdbx_strand_id
1 'polypeptide(L)'
;MIMTQKVEYDFKYYKMEFDSDISVLILSEGKSLLPSDYHVPLKPEESSLEIFDAIVEAATYYLKEDLMNMIRAYLTNLKLVKYSITEDLQFVENDFIDMRSKSSSDNPVTADDLHRLLVLARLVSLSRGHDTLSKECWDITKAMETERLHRVKNRVASTV
;
A
#
# COMPACT_ATOMS: atom_id res chain seq x y z
N MET A 1 -10.86 0.18 -16.45
CA MET A 1 -10.43 -0.99 -15.67
C MET A 1 -9.67 -0.62 -14.41
N ILE A 2 -8.41 -0.16 -14.45
CA ILE A 2 -7.60 -0.01 -13.22
C ILE A 2 -8.21 1.00 -12.21
N MET A 3 -8.52 2.22 -12.66
CA MET A 3 -9.14 3.24 -11.79
C MET A 3 -10.63 3.02 -11.60
N THR A 4 -11.33 2.62 -12.67
CA THR A 4 -12.80 2.53 -12.66
C THR A 4 -13.31 1.21 -12.08
N GLN A 5 -12.45 0.20 -11.95
CA GLN A 5 -12.82 -1.18 -11.60
C GLN A 5 -13.94 -1.73 -12.50
N LYS A 6 -13.91 -1.34 -13.78
CA LYS A 6 -14.86 -1.77 -14.81
C LYS A 6 -14.21 -2.06 -16.15
N VAL A 7 -14.74 -3.06 -16.84
CA VAL A 7 -14.31 -3.51 -18.17
C VAL A 7 -15.47 -3.37 -19.14
N GLU A 8 -15.29 -2.53 -20.15
CA GLU A 8 -16.24 -2.37 -21.25
C GLU A 8 -15.92 -3.40 -22.33
N TYR A 9 -16.93 -4.16 -22.75
CA TYR A 9 -16.86 -5.10 -23.85
C TYR A 9 -17.75 -4.62 -25.00
N ASP A 10 -17.19 -4.56 -26.21
CA ASP A 10 -17.90 -4.19 -27.42
C ASP A 10 -18.29 -5.45 -28.22
N PHE A 11 -19.58 -5.79 -28.21
CA PHE A 11 -20.14 -6.91 -28.96
C PHE A 11 -20.56 -6.52 -30.39
N LYS A 12 -19.99 -5.44 -30.94
CA LYS A 12 -20.27 -4.84 -32.27
C LYS A 12 -21.65 -4.20 -32.43
N TYR A 13 -22.68 -4.77 -31.81
CA TYR A 13 -24.07 -4.29 -31.90
C TYR A 13 -24.54 -3.59 -30.62
N TYR A 14 -23.86 -3.82 -29.51
CA TYR A 14 -24.08 -3.14 -28.24
C TYR A 14 -22.80 -3.23 -27.40
N LYS A 15 -22.68 -2.30 -26.45
CA LYS A 15 -21.61 -2.30 -25.46
C LYS A 15 -22.15 -2.74 -24.12
N MET A 16 -21.36 -3.51 -23.39
CA MET A 16 -21.70 -3.97 -22.05
C MET A 16 -20.56 -3.66 -21.10
N GLU A 17 -20.89 -3.18 -19.91
CA GLU A 17 -19.94 -2.85 -18.86
C GLU A 17 -20.01 -3.92 -17.78
N PHE A 18 -18.86 -4.51 -17.46
CA PHE A 18 -18.72 -5.51 -16.40
C PHE A 18 -17.91 -4.93 -15.25
N ASP A 19 -18.43 -5.09 -14.03
CA ASP A 19 -17.68 -4.76 -12.82
C ASP A 19 -16.52 -5.76 -12.63
N SER A 20 -15.38 -5.26 -12.18
CA SER A 20 -14.18 -6.04 -11.91
C SER A 20 -13.58 -5.62 -10.58
N ASP A 21 -13.22 -6.54 -9.68
CA ASP A 21 -12.52 -6.25 -8.43
C ASP A 21 -11.13 -6.90 -8.46
N ILE A 22 -10.16 -6.18 -9.03
CA ILE A 22 -8.82 -6.70 -9.30
C ILE A 22 -7.77 -5.77 -8.71
N SER A 23 -6.97 -6.31 -7.79
CA SER A 23 -5.76 -5.64 -7.27
C SER A 23 -4.63 -5.72 -8.30
N VAL A 24 -4.02 -4.58 -8.63
CA VAL A 24 -2.98 -4.48 -9.66
C VAL A 24 -1.65 -4.08 -9.02
N LEU A 25 -0.60 -4.88 -9.23
CA LEU A 25 0.78 -4.55 -8.88
C LEU A 25 1.56 -4.26 -10.17
N ILE A 26 2.18 -3.08 -10.24
CA ILE A 26 2.98 -2.66 -11.39
C ILE A 26 4.45 -2.65 -10.98
N LEU A 27 5.28 -3.36 -11.76
CA LEU A 27 6.73 -3.29 -11.65
C LEU A 27 7.26 -2.46 -12.81
N SER A 28 8.01 -1.39 -12.51
CA SER A 28 8.56 -0.51 -13.53
C SER A 28 9.90 0.07 -13.08
N GLU A 29 10.85 0.14 -14.00
CA GLU A 29 12.13 0.85 -13.77
C GLU A 29 11.93 2.37 -13.78
N GLY A 30 10.96 2.86 -14.55
CA GLY A 30 10.61 4.27 -14.72
C GLY A 30 9.28 4.67 -14.05
N LYS A 31 8.79 5.86 -14.42
CA LYS A 31 7.40 6.25 -14.17
C LYS A 31 6.50 5.39 -15.05
N SER A 32 5.58 4.65 -14.44
CA SER A 32 4.61 3.85 -15.16
C SER A 32 3.67 4.72 -16.02
N LEU A 33 3.30 4.20 -17.20
CA LEU A 33 2.22 4.77 -18.01
C LEU A 33 0.84 4.44 -17.43
N LEU A 34 0.74 3.34 -16.68
CA LEU A 34 -0.48 2.94 -16.02
C LEU A 34 -0.69 3.77 -14.74
N PRO A 35 -1.93 4.21 -14.47
CA PRO A 35 -2.23 4.91 -13.23
C PRO A 35 -1.96 4.00 -12.02
N SER A 36 -1.36 4.57 -10.98
CA SER A 36 -1.02 3.87 -9.74
C SER A 36 -1.29 4.76 -8.54
N ASP A 37 -2.01 4.24 -7.53
CA ASP A 37 -2.33 5.00 -6.32
C ASP A 37 -1.12 5.19 -5.40
N TYR A 38 -0.25 4.17 -5.33
CA TYR A 38 0.95 4.18 -4.50
C TYR A 38 2.19 3.85 -5.33
N HIS A 39 3.17 4.74 -5.25
CA HIS A 39 4.49 4.53 -5.82
C HIS A 39 5.49 4.26 -4.70
N VAL A 40 6.18 3.12 -4.79
CA VAL A 40 7.18 2.67 -3.82
C VAL A 40 8.50 2.47 -4.54
N PRO A 41 9.39 3.48 -4.56
CA PRO A 41 10.73 3.30 -5.12
C PRO A 41 11.51 2.25 -4.32
N LEU A 42 12.18 1.35 -5.03
CA LEU A 42 13.11 0.41 -4.42
C LEU A 42 14.39 1.14 -4.03
N LYS A 43 14.90 0.85 -2.83
CA LYS A 43 16.21 1.27 -2.36
C LYS A 43 17.03 0.00 -2.14
N PRO A 44 17.77 -0.50 -3.14
CA PRO A 44 18.60 -1.67 -2.95
C PRO A 44 19.67 -1.34 -1.91
N GLU A 45 19.88 -2.24 -0.97
CA GLU A 45 20.99 -2.19 -0.04
C GLU A 45 22.14 -3.03 -0.62
N GLU A 46 23.34 -2.45 -0.72
CA GLU A 46 24.50 -3.13 -1.34
C GLU A 46 24.79 -4.49 -0.69
N SER A 47 24.72 -4.54 0.64
CA SER A 47 24.87 -5.77 1.43
C SER A 47 23.89 -6.87 0.99
N SER A 48 22.66 -6.52 0.65
CA SER A 48 21.61 -7.46 0.23
C SER A 48 21.84 -7.97 -1.20
N LEU A 49 22.54 -7.22 -2.05
CA LEU A 49 22.88 -7.64 -3.40
C LEU A 49 23.97 -8.72 -3.39
N GLU A 50 24.92 -8.63 -2.46
CA GLU A 50 26.01 -9.60 -2.31
C GLU A 50 25.51 -10.99 -1.90
N ILE A 51 24.45 -11.07 -1.11
CA ILE A 51 23.87 -12.32 -0.58
C ILE A 51 22.54 -12.70 -1.27
N PHE A 52 22.22 -12.09 -2.41
CA PHE A 52 20.92 -12.28 -3.06
C PHE A 52 20.59 -13.75 -3.34
N ASP A 53 21.56 -14.51 -3.87
CA ASP A 53 21.38 -15.93 -4.18
C ASP A 53 21.04 -16.75 -2.92
N ALA A 54 21.71 -16.48 -1.81
CA ALA A 54 21.45 -17.13 -0.53
C ALA A 54 20.05 -16.77 0.03
N ILE A 55 19.61 -15.51 -0.15
CA ILE A 55 18.25 -15.09 0.22
C ILE A 55 17.20 -15.85 -0.59
N VAL A 56 17.41 -16.00 -1.90
CA VAL A 56 16.49 -16.72 -2.79
C VAL A 56 16.44 -18.21 -2.45
N GLU A 57 17.58 -18.83 -2.17
CA GLU A 57 17.64 -20.23 -1.74
C GLU A 57 16.89 -20.43 -0.43
N ALA A 58 17.14 -19.59 0.57
CA ALA A 58 16.44 -19.64 1.85
C ALA A 58 14.93 -19.45 1.68
N ALA A 59 14.51 -18.45 0.89
CA ALA A 59 13.09 -18.20 0.62
C ALA A 59 12.43 -19.44 -0.02
N THR A 60 13.08 -20.06 -1.00
CA THR A 60 12.57 -21.28 -1.66
C THR A 60 12.50 -22.46 -0.68
N TYR A 61 13.47 -22.59 0.21
CA TYR A 61 13.50 -23.64 1.23
C TYR A 61 12.36 -23.50 2.26
N TYR A 62 12.05 -22.28 2.69
CA TYR A 62 11.01 -22.02 3.70
C TYR A 62 9.59 -21.93 3.11
N LEU A 63 9.43 -21.35 1.92
CA LEU A 63 8.13 -21.14 1.26
C LEU A 63 7.62 -22.41 0.57
N LYS A 64 7.51 -23.50 1.34
CA LYS A 64 6.90 -24.76 0.90
C LYS A 64 5.38 -24.61 0.76
N GLU A 65 4.75 -25.50 0.00
CA GLU A 65 3.31 -25.44 -0.28
C GLU A 65 2.44 -25.35 0.97
N ASP A 66 2.76 -26.07 2.04
CA ASP A 66 1.98 -26.02 3.29
C ASP A 66 1.97 -24.61 3.89
N LEU A 67 3.13 -23.95 3.97
CA LEU A 67 3.23 -22.57 4.45
C LEU A 67 2.55 -21.60 3.49
N MET A 68 2.73 -21.78 2.18
CA MET A 68 2.08 -20.96 1.17
C MET A 68 0.55 -21.06 1.26
N ASN A 69 0.00 -22.24 1.52
CA ASN A 69 -1.42 -22.44 1.72
C ASN A 69 -1.93 -21.79 3.01
N MET A 70 -1.14 -21.84 4.11
CA MET A 70 -1.46 -21.08 5.32
C MET A 70 -1.48 -19.58 5.08
N ILE A 71 -0.49 -19.03 4.35
CA ILE A 71 -0.44 -17.61 3.99
C ILE A 71 -1.66 -17.23 3.12
N ARG A 72 -1.99 -18.02 2.09
CA ARG A 72 -3.16 -17.79 1.23
C ARG A 72 -4.46 -17.81 2.04
N ALA A 73 -4.63 -18.79 2.94
CA ALA A 73 -5.81 -18.88 3.80
C ALA A 73 -5.90 -17.67 4.74
N TYR A 74 -4.78 -17.28 5.34
CA TYR A 74 -4.71 -16.10 6.22
C TYR A 74 -5.12 -14.81 5.47
N LEU A 75 -4.52 -14.54 4.31
CA LEU A 75 -4.85 -13.37 3.50
C LEU A 75 -6.32 -13.38 3.01
N THR A 76 -6.85 -14.56 2.67
CA THR A 76 -8.25 -14.71 2.26
C THR A 76 -9.19 -14.39 3.41
N ASN A 77 -8.91 -14.93 4.61
CA ASN A 77 -9.72 -14.67 5.79
C ASN A 77 -9.69 -13.18 6.17
N LEU A 78 -8.53 -12.53 6.12
CA LEU A 78 -8.40 -11.10 6.40
C LEU A 78 -9.24 -10.21 5.47
N LYS A 79 -9.37 -10.59 4.19
CA LYS A 79 -10.24 -9.86 3.25
C LYS A 79 -11.73 -9.92 3.63
N LEU A 80 -12.15 -10.94 4.37
CA LEU A 80 -13.53 -11.14 4.81
C LEU A 80 -13.84 -10.48 6.16
N VAL A 81 -12.82 -10.05 6.91
CA VAL A 81 -13.00 -9.40 8.21
C VAL A 81 -13.66 -8.04 8.02
N LYS A 82 -14.74 -7.81 8.78
CA LYS A 82 -15.39 -6.49 8.87
C LYS A 82 -14.55 -5.60 9.77
N TYR A 83 -13.92 -4.60 9.17
CA TYR A 83 -13.18 -3.60 9.90
C TYR A 83 -14.13 -2.55 10.48
N SER A 84 -14.01 -2.26 11.77
CA SER A 84 -14.81 -1.24 12.46
C SER A 84 -13.93 -0.05 12.81
N ILE A 85 -14.43 1.14 12.53
CA ILE A 85 -13.80 2.39 12.94
C ILE A 85 -14.37 2.75 14.31
N THR A 86 -13.53 2.65 15.35
CA THR A 86 -13.90 3.06 16.71
C THR A 86 -14.02 4.58 16.81
N GLU A 87 -14.79 5.07 17.78
CA GLU A 87 -15.00 6.51 17.99
C GLU A 87 -13.76 7.21 18.62
N ASP A 88 -12.89 6.45 19.28
CA ASP A 88 -11.66 6.98 19.90
C ASP A 88 -10.52 7.15 18.87
N LEU A 89 -10.67 8.13 17.99
CA LEU A 89 -9.67 8.49 16.97
C LEU A 89 -9.03 9.86 17.19
N GLN A 90 -9.09 10.40 18.41
CA GLN A 90 -8.51 11.71 18.71
C GLN A 90 -7.01 11.79 18.34
N PHE A 91 -6.28 10.68 18.46
CA PHE A 91 -4.88 10.62 18.06
C PHE A 91 -4.68 10.81 16.55
N VAL A 92 -5.60 10.33 15.71
CA VAL A 92 -5.56 10.54 14.25
C VAL A 92 -5.81 12.01 13.91
N GLU A 93 -6.81 12.62 14.55
CA GLU A 93 -7.16 14.02 14.32
C GLU A 93 -6.01 14.95 14.74
N ASN A 94 -5.45 14.73 15.93
CA ASN A 94 -4.31 15.49 16.43
C ASN A 94 -3.09 15.36 15.51
N ASP A 95 -2.76 14.14 15.09
CA ASP A 95 -1.64 13.91 14.17
C ASP A 95 -1.89 14.56 12.80
N PHE A 96 -3.13 14.57 12.30
CA PHE A 96 -3.44 15.19 11.03
C PHE A 96 -3.28 16.72 11.06
N ILE A 97 -3.68 17.34 12.18
CA ILE A 97 -3.45 18.77 12.41
C ILE A 97 -1.95 19.06 12.44
N ASP A 98 -1.17 18.22 13.12
CA ASP A 98 0.29 18.32 13.17
C ASP A 98 0.96 18.11 11.81
N MET A 99 0.46 17.20 10.99
CA MET A 99 0.95 16.99 9.63
C MET A 99 0.69 18.22 8.75
N ARG A 100 -0.50 18.82 8.86
CA ARG A 100 -0.82 20.05 8.13
C ARG A 100 0.03 21.24 8.60
N SER A 101 0.26 21.38 9.90
CA SER A 101 1.05 22.50 10.43
C SER A 101 2.52 22.43 10.01
N LYS A 102 3.07 21.22 9.87
CA LYS A 102 4.45 20.97 9.41
C LYS A 102 4.59 20.97 7.88
N SER A 103 3.49 20.95 7.13
CA SER A 103 3.53 20.92 5.67
C SER A 103 3.93 22.29 5.10
N SER A 104 4.87 22.28 4.16
CA SER A 104 5.28 23.49 3.44
C SER A 104 4.20 23.94 2.46
N SER A 105 4.13 25.24 2.16
CA SER A 105 3.16 25.81 1.20
C SER A 105 3.23 25.17 -0.19
N ASP A 106 4.39 24.64 -0.58
CA ASP A 106 4.62 23.96 -1.87
C ASP A 106 4.05 22.53 -1.95
N ASN A 107 3.80 21.86 -0.82
CA ASN A 107 3.23 20.51 -0.78
C ASN A 107 2.31 20.36 0.45
N PRO A 108 1.10 20.96 0.39
CA PRO A 108 0.15 20.88 1.49
C PRO A 108 -0.41 19.46 1.63
N VAL A 109 -0.60 19.02 2.87
CA VAL A 109 -1.26 17.72 3.16
C VAL A 109 -2.76 17.83 2.86
N THR A 110 -3.23 17.05 1.91
CA THR A 110 -4.61 17.08 1.43
C THR A 110 -5.53 16.12 2.18
N ALA A 111 -6.84 16.27 2.00
CA ALA A 111 -7.82 15.30 2.53
C ALA A 111 -7.64 13.91 1.89
N ASP A 112 -7.22 13.85 0.63
CA ASP A 112 -6.92 12.61 -0.06
C ASP A 112 -5.73 11.88 0.57
N ASP A 113 -4.73 12.63 1.06
CA ASP A 113 -3.57 12.04 1.74
C ASP A 113 -3.97 11.41 3.08
N LEU A 114 -4.88 12.06 3.83
CA LEU A 114 -5.46 11.46 5.02
C LEU A 114 -6.25 10.21 4.69
N HIS A 115 -7.07 10.25 3.63
CA HIS A 115 -7.85 9.09 3.20
C HIS A 115 -6.92 7.92 2.85
N ARG A 116 -5.86 8.17 2.07
CA ARG A 116 -4.82 7.17 1.75
C ARG A 116 -4.17 6.60 3.01
N LEU A 117 -3.80 7.45 3.95
CA LEU A 117 -3.18 7.04 5.20
C LEU A 117 -4.12 6.18 6.06
N LEU A 118 -5.40 6.52 6.13
CA LEU A 118 -6.43 5.72 6.82
C LEU A 118 -6.65 4.36 6.15
N VAL A 119 -6.65 4.30 4.82
CA VAL A 119 -6.73 3.03 4.08
C VAL A 119 -5.51 2.16 4.39
N LEU A 120 -4.31 2.72 4.38
CA LEU A 120 -3.09 2.00 4.77
C LEU A 120 -3.18 1.51 6.22
N ALA A 121 -3.63 2.36 7.14
CA ALA A 121 -3.75 2.02 8.56
C ALA A 121 -4.72 0.85 8.78
N ARG A 122 -5.86 0.84 8.07
CA ARG A 122 -6.77 -0.29 8.05
C ARG A 122 -6.09 -1.58 7.59
N LEU A 123 -5.32 -1.54 6.50
CA LEU A 123 -4.61 -2.72 5.99
C LEU A 123 -3.55 -3.21 6.97
N VAL A 124 -2.82 -2.29 7.61
CA VAL A 124 -1.82 -2.58 8.63
C VAL A 124 -2.46 -3.24 9.86
N SER A 125 -3.59 -2.71 10.35
CA SER A 125 -4.36 -3.30 11.45
C SER A 125 -4.82 -4.72 11.11
N LEU A 126 -5.45 -4.91 9.95
CA LEU A 126 -5.92 -6.23 9.51
C LEU A 126 -4.76 -7.23 9.39
N SER A 127 -3.62 -6.82 8.83
CA SER A 127 -2.42 -7.69 8.71
C SER A 127 -1.85 -8.15 10.06
N ARG A 128 -2.17 -7.45 11.14
CA ARG A 128 -1.79 -7.80 12.52
C ARG A 128 -2.89 -8.54 13.27
N GLY A 129 -4.03 -8.81 12.62
CA GLY A 129 -5.18 -9.48 13.21
C GLY A 129 -6.09 -8.57 14.04
N HIS A 130 -5.95 -7.25 13.92
CA HIS A 130 -6.86 -6.29 14.55
C HIS A 130 -8.00 -5.91 13.59
N ASP A 131 -9.22 -5.87 14.10
CA ASP A 131 -10.43 -5.44 13.39
C ASP A 131 -10.76 -3.95 13.60
N THR A 132 -9.97 -3.25 14.41
CA THR A 132 -10.08 -1.81 14.71
C THR A 132 -8.72 -1.11 14.61
N LEU A 133 -8.73 0.24 14.53
CA LEU A 133 -7.50 1.03 14.48
C LEU A 133 -6.92 1.21 15.88
N SER A 134 -5.74 0.65 16.13
CA SER A 134 -4.97 0.93 17.34
C SER A 134 -3.93 2.03 17.09
N LYS A 135 -3.55 2.74 18.16
CA LYS A 135 -2.49 3.76 18.12
C LYS A 135 -1.15 3.19 17.62
N GLU A 136 -0.81 1.98 18.02
CA GLU A 136 0.40 1.30 17.54
C GLU A 136 0.38 1.06 16.03
N CYS A 137 -0.74 0.55 15.50
CA CYS A 137 -0.89 0.35 14.05
C CYS A 137 -0.81 1.68 13.29
N TRP A 138 -1.37 2.75 13.87
CA TRP A 138 -1.30 4.10 13.32
C TRP A 138 0.14 4.63 13.27
N ASP A 139 0.91 4.50 14.35
CA ASP A 139 2.31 4.94 14.40
C ASP A 139 3.18 4.19 13.37
N ILE A 140 2.96 2.88 13.21
CA ILE A 140 3.62 2.06 12.18
C ILE A 140 3.25 2.57 10.78
N THR A 141 1.97 2.86 10.55
CA THR A 141 1.47 3.38 9.27
C THR A 141 2.14 4.71 8.92
N LYS A 142 2.25 5.64 9.88
CA LYS A 142 2.97 6.90 9.69
C LYS A 142 4.44 6.69 9.36
N ALA A 143 5.10 5.75 10.02
CA ALA A 143 6.50 5.43 9.75
C ALA A 143 6.68 4.89 8.32
N MET A 144 5.83 3.96 7.88
CA MET A 144 5.85 3.41 6.52
C MET A 144 5.63 4.50 5.46
N GLU A 145 4.66 5.39 5.68
CA GLU A 145 4.38 6.47 4.73
C GLU A 145 5.50 7.52 4.69
N THR A 146 6.08 7.85 5.85
CA THR A 146 7.23 8.76 5.93
C THR A 146 8.43 8.20 5.15
N GLU A 147 8.71 6.91 5.31
CA GLU A 147 9.79 6.25 4.59
C GLU A 147 9.52 6.23 3.07
N ARG A 148 8.28 5.91 2.66
CA ARG A 148 7.88 5.93 1.25
C ARG A 148 8.08 7.32 0.64
N LEU A 149 7.63 8.38 1.30
CA LEU A 149 7.81 9.75 0.84
C LEU A 149 9.29 10.16 0.77
N HIS A 150 10.11 9.71 1.72
CA HIS A 150 11.55 9.92 1.66
C HIS A 150 12.18 9.25 0.42
N ARG A 151 11.80 8.00 0.12
CA ARG A 151 12.26 7.28 -1.08
C ARG A 151 11.82 7.98 -2.37
N VAL A 152 10.59 8.50 -2.42
CA VAL A 152 10.08 9.26 -3.58
C VAL A 152 10.86 10.56 -3.79
N LYS A 153 11.14 11.32 -2.73
CA LYS A 153 11.94 12.55 -2.80
C LYS A 153 13.36 12.29 -3.32
N ASN A 154 14.03 11.26 -2.80
CA ASN A 154 15.40 10.93 -3.21
C ASN A 154 15.45 10.46 -4.67
N ARG A 155 14.44 9.72 -5.16
CA ARG A 155 14.35 9.33 -6.57
C ARG A 155 14.27 10.55 -7.50
N VAL A 156 13.48 11.56 -7.14
CA VAL A 156 13.37 12.80 -7.94
C VAL A 156 14.73 13.51 -7.98
N ALA A 157 15.45 13.57 -6.86
CA ALA A 157 16.77 14.20 -6.81
C ALA A 157 17.84 13.50 -7.66
N SER A 158 17.76 12.17 -7.86
CA SER A 158 18.71 11.42 -8.71
C SER A 158 18.43 11.51 -10.21
N THR A 159 17.30 12.09 -10.63
CA THR A 159 16.90 12.18 -12.05
C THR A 159 17.05 13.61 -12.62
N VAL A 160 17.55 14.56 -11.82
CA VAL A 160 17.88 15.94 -12.20
C VAL A 160 19.39 16.09 -12.24
#